data_AF-A0A2P2LEE0-F1
#
_entry.id   AF-A0A2P2LEE0-F1
#
_cell.length_a   1.000
_cell.length_b   1.000
_cell.length_c   1.000
_cell.angle_alpha   90.00
_cell.angle_beta   90.00
_cell.angle_gamma   90.00
#
_symmetry.space_group_name_H-M   'P 1'
#
loop_
_entity.id
_entity.type
_entity.pdbx_description
1 polymer ?
#
loop_
_entity_poly.entity_id
_entity_poly.type
_entity_poly.pdbx_seq_one_letter_code
_entity_poly.pdbx_strand_id
1 'polypeptide(L)'
;MVGFLVLLNQLICKFKTSLHDILVEVFPAIASRIFNIIPQDAFPSEARSRTEEARELQELQKTMYTFLHVIATHDLSSVFLSPKSRVYLDLMMQLLLHTACNHKDILVRKACVQIFIKLIKDWCARPLGEEHVPGFQNFIIEVFAMNCCLYSVLDKSFEFHDANTLVLFGEIVQAQKVMYEKFGDDFLIHFVSKGFSSAQSPQDMAEQYCQKLQGSDVKALRSFYQSFIENLRQQQNGSLVFR
;
A
#
# COMPACT_ATOMS: atom_id res chain seq x y z
N MET A 1 3.25 -24.97 -2.51
CA MET A 1 3.09 -23.81 -1.60
C MET A 1 1.75 -23.12 -1.80
N VAL A 2 1.35 -22.78 -3.04
CA VAL A 2 0.08 -22.12 -3.35
C VAL A 2 -1.13 -22.76 -2.65
N GLY A 3 -1.37 -24.05 -2.85
CA GLY A 3 -2.50 -24.75 -2.22
C GLY A 3 -2.54 -24.67 -0.69
N PHE A 4 -1.37 -24.62 -0.03
CA PHE A 4 -1.29 -24.47 1.42
C PHE A 4 -1.70 -23.07 1.88
N LEU A 5 -1.27 -22.02 1.17
CA LEU A 5 -1.69 -20.64 1.44
C LEU A 5 -3.18 -20.45 1.19
N VAL A 6 -3.73 -21.06 0.13
CA VAL A 6 -5.17 -21.03 -0.15
C VAL A 6 -5.96 -21.67 0.97
N LEU A 7 -5.52 -22.83 1.49
CA LEU A 7 -6.15 -23.46 2.64
C LEU A 7 -6.10 -22.55 3.88
N LEU A 8 -4.95 -21.95 4.19
CA LEU A 8 -4.84 -21.04 5.33
C LEU A 8 -5.75 -19.81 5.17
N ASN A 9 -5.87 -19.26 3.96
CA ASN A 9 -6.81 -18.16 3.68
C ASN A 9 -8.26 -18.56 4.02
N GLN A 10 -8.68 -19.75 3.58
CA GLN A 10 -10.02 -20.26 3.87
C GLN A 10 -10.24 -20.47 5.37
N LEU A 11 -9.24 -21.01 6.05
CA LEU A 11 -9.28 -21.17 7.50
C LEU A 11 -9.39 -19.82 8.20
N ILE A 12 -8.58 -18.81 7.82
CA ILE A 12 -8.63 -17.46 8.40
C ILE A 12 -10.02 -16.84 8.19
N CYS A 13 -10.56 -16.92 6.97
CA CYS A 13 -11.91 -16.39 6.71
C CYS A 13 -12.98 -17.09 7.58
N LYS A 14 -12.83 -18.38 7.85
CA LYS A 14 -13.79 -19.18 8.63
C LYS A 14 -13.67 -18.97 10.14
N PHE A 15 -12.46 -18.96 10.68
CA PHE A 15 -12.18 -18.98 12.12
C PHE A 15 -11.65 -17.65 12.68
N LYS A 16 -11.29 -16.70 11.80
CA LYS A 16 -10.86 -15.33 12.12
C LYS A 16 -9.75 -15.32 13.18
N THR A 17 -9.90 -14.52 14.22
CA THR A 17 -8.95 -14.36 15.32
C THR A 17 -8.68 -15.66 16.10
N SER A 18 -9.55 -16.68 16.01
CA SER A 18 -9.32 -17.99 16.64
C SER A 18 -8.13 -18.75 16.05
N LEU A 19 -7.64 -18.36 14.87
CA LEU A 19 -6.44 -18.93 14.24
C LEU A 19 -5.14 -18.24 14.66
N HIS A 20 -5.21 -17.20 15.49
CA HIS A 20 -4.05 -16.38 15.83
C HIS A 20 -2.85 -17.22 16.31
N ASP A 21 -3.04 -18.07 17.32
CA ASP A 21 -1.96 -18.88 17.90
C ASP A 21 -1.34 -19.83 16.86
N ILE A 22 -2.17 -20.42 16.00
CA ILE A 22 -1.69 -21.31 14.92
C ILE A 22 -0.85 -20.51 13.91
N LEU A 23 -1.29 -19.30 13.54
CA LEU A 23 -0.56 -18.46 12.60
C LEU A 23 0.75 -17.93 13.16
N VAL A 24 0.81 -17.62 14.46
CA VAL A 24 2.07 -17.23 15.13
C VAL A 24 3.14 -18.32 14.97
N GLU A 25 2.74 -19.59 15.05
CA GLU A 25 3.66 -20.72 14.88
C GLU A 25 4.01 -21.01 13.41
N VAL A 26 3.04 -20.88 12.50
CA VAL A 26 3.21 -21.31 11.10
C VAL A 26 3.77 -20.19 10.21
N PHE A 27 3.43 -18.92 10.46
CA PHE A 27 3.83 -17.78 9.63
C PHE A 27 5.35 -17.66 9.42
N PRO A 28 6.23 -17.80 10.45
CA PRO A 28 7.67 -17.69 10.26
C PRO A 28 8.22 -18.66 9.20
N ALA A 29 7.75 -19.92 9.23
CA ALA A 29 8.18 -20.94 8.27
C ALA A 29 7.70 -20.63 6.84
N ILE A 30 6.50 -20.07 6.71
CA ILE A 30 5.96 -19.60 5.43
C ILE A 30 6.79 -18.42 4.91
N ALA A 31 6.96 -17.39 5.73
CA ALA A 31 7.68 -16.16 5.40
C ALA A 31 9.11 -16.47 4.96
N SER A 32 9.82 -17.29 5.72
CA SER A 32 11.19 -17.74 5.38
C SER A 32 11.27 -18.36 3.99
N ARG A 33 10.30 -19.22 3.63
CA ARG A 33 10.33 -19.91 2.33
C ARG A 33 9.95 -18.97 1.20
N ILE A 34 8.89 -18.21 1.38
CA ILE A 34 8.36 -17.35 0.30
C ILE A 34 9.33 -16.22 -0.02
N PHE A 35 9.86 -15.56 1.00
CA PHE A 35 10.77 -14.42 0.80
C PHE A 35 12.14 -14.83 0.25
N ASN A 36 12.51 -16.10 0.32
CA ASN A 36 13.69 -16.64 -0.36
C ASN A 36 13.43 -17.01 -1.83
N ILE A 37 12.17 -17.24 -2.21
CA ILE A 37 11.78 -17.70 -3.56
C ILE A 37 11.33 -16.53 -4.43
N ILE A 38 10.63 -15.54 -3.85
CA ILE A 38 10.11 -14.40 -4.59
C ILE A 38 11.22 -13.37 -4.79
N PRO A 39 11.59 -13.04 -6.04
CA PRO A 39 12.57 -11.99 -6.31
C PRO A 39 12.06 -10.64 -5.81
N GLN A 40 12.95 -9.86 -5.21
CA GLN A 40 12.65 -8.50 -4.73
C GLN A 40 12.51 -7.51 -5.89
N ASP A 41 13.19 -7.76 -7.01
CA ASP A 41 13.17 -6.91 -8.18
C ASP A 41 12.05 -7.25 -9.15
N ALA A 42 11.58 -6.21 -9.83
CA ALA A 42 10.54 -6.23 -10.84
C ALA A 42 10.63 -7.45 -11.75
N PHE A 43 9.45 -8.02 -12.04
CA PHE A 43 9.26 -9.24 -12.80
C PHE A 43 10.24 -9.39 -13.97
N PRO A 44 10.62 -10.64 -14.29
CA PRO A 44 11.36 -10.92 -15.49
C PRO A 44 10.69 -10.31 -16.73
N SER A 45 11.49 -9.79 -17.65
CA SER A 45 11.09 -9.38 -19.01
C SER A 45 10.04 -10.34 -19.60
N GLU A 46 9.10 -9.82 -20.40
CA GLU A 46 8.01 -10.57 -21.03
C GLU A 46 8.47 -11.89 -21.67
N ALA A 47 9.72 -11.96 -22.13
CA ALA A 47 10.34 -13.18 -22.64
C ALA A 47 10.45 -14.34 -21.61
N ARG A 48 10.77 -14.03 -20.34
CA ARG A 48 10.90 -15.02 -19.24
C ARG A 48 9.54 -15.33 -18.58
N SER A 49 8.50 -14.51 -18.81
CA SER A 49 7.12 -14.76 -18.33
C SER A 49 6.41 -15.97 -18.96
N ARG A 50 6.98 -16.56 -20.02
CA ARG A 50 6.34 -17.62 -20.81
C ARG A 50 6.63 -19.04 -20.33
N THR A 51 7.60 -19.23 -19.44
CA THR A 51 7.92 -20.57 -18.90
C THR A 51 6.92 -20.94 -17.81
N GLU A 52 6.75 -22.24 -17.56
CA GLU A 52 5.81 -22.71 -16.55
C GLU A 52 6.23 -22.28 -15.15
N GLU A 53 7.54 -22.30 -14.87
CA GLU A 53 8.10 -21.88 -13.59
C GLU A 53 7.82 -20.39 -13.31
N ALA A 54 7.83 -19.55 -14.35
CA ALA A 54 7.48 -18.15 -14.22
C ALA A 54 6.00 -17.93 -13.91
N ARG A 55 5.11 -18.78 -14.47
CA ARG A 55 3.67 -18.76 -14.14
C ARG A 55 3.43 -19.20 -12.70
N GLU A 56 4.03 -20.31 -12.28
CA GLU A 56 3.91 -20.81 -10.90
C GLU A 56 4.42 -19.79 -9.88
N LEU A 57 5.53 -19.11 -10.18
CA LEU A 57 6.08 -18.07 -9.32
C LEU A 57 5.14 -16.85 -9.23
N GLN A 58 4.54 -16.45 -10.35
CA GLN A 58 3.56 -15.36 -10.38
C GLN A 58 2.30 -15.71 -9.57
N GLU A 59 1.81 -16.94 -9.70
CA GLU A 59 0.66 -17.44 -8.93
C GLU A 59 0.98 -17.48 -7.43
N LEU A 60 2.18 -17.94 -7.06
CA LEU A 60 2.65 -17.93 -5.68
C LEU A 60 2.72 -16.52 -5.11
N GLN A 61 3.23 -15.56 -5.86
CA GLN A 61 3.30 -14.17 -5.41
C GLN A 61 1.92 -13.56 -5.18
N LYS A 62 0.97 -13.75 -6.13
CA LYS A 62 -0.42 -13.29 -5.96
C LYS A 62 -1.09 -13.93 -4.74
N THR A 63 -0.84 -15.22 -4.54
CA THR A 63 -1.38 -15.97 -3.40
C THR A 63 -0.76 -15.48 -2.07
N MET A 64 0.54 -15.14 -2.06
CA MET A 64 1.20 -14.52 -0.90
C MET A 64 0.55 -13.19 -0.54
N TYR A 65 0.35 -12.27 -1.50
CA TYR A 65 -0.29 -10.98 -1.20
C TYR A 65 -1.72 -11.16 -0.71
N THR A 66 -2.45 -12.12 -1.28
CA THR A 66 -3.78 -12.50 -0.76
C THR A 66 -3.68 -12.98 0.69
N PHE A 67 -2.69 -13.80 1.02
CA PHE A 67 -2.47 -14.30 2.38
C PHE A 67 -2.13 -13.19 3.38
N LEU A 68 -1.21 -12.29 3.03
CA LEU A 68 -0.89 -11.12 3.86
C LEU A 68 -2.11 -10.21 4.05
N HIS A 69 -2.89 -10.02 2.98
CA HIS A 69 -4.12 -9.23 3.00
C HIS A 69 -5.19 -9.87 3.91
N VAL A 70 -5.38 -11.18 3.82
CA VAL A 70 -6.34 -11.91 4.66
C VAL A 70 -5.93 -11.85 6.13
N ILE A 71 -4.66 -12.03 6.47
CA ILE A 71 -4.15 -11.84 7.85
C ILE A 71 -4.46 -10.42 8.34
N ALA A 72 -4.04 -9.39 7.60
CA ALA A 72 -4.23 -8.01 8.04
C ALA A 72 -5.72 -7.68 8.24
N THR A 73 -6.57 -7.97 7.25
CA THR A 73 -7.99 -7.58 7.25
C THR A 73 -8.88 -8.37 8.22
N HIS A 74 -8.39 -9.48 8.78
CA HIS A 74 -9.11 -10.28 9.79
C HIS A 74 -8.58 -10.06 11.21
N ASP A 75 -8.01 -8.87 11.49
CA ASP A 75 -7.52 -8.46 12.81
C ASP A 75 -6.39 -9.35 13.36
N LEU A 76 -5.57 -9.91 12.46
CA LEU A 76 -4.46 -10.80 12.79
C LEU A 76 -3.08 -10.17 12.50
N SER A 77 -3.00 -8.85 12.30
CA SER A 77 -1.74 -8.14 12.00
C SER A 77 -0.66 -8.31 13.09
N SER A 78 -1.04 -8.64 14.33
CA SER A 78 -0.12 -8.96 15.42
C SER A 78 0.70 -10.24 15.18
N VAL A 79 0.26 -11.14 14.28
CA VAL A 79 1.05 -12.30 13.84
C VAL A 79 2.39 -11.85 13.26
N PHE A 80 2.40 -10.76 12.48
CA PHE A 80 3.62 -10.20 11.90
C PHE A 80 4.60 -9.67 12.96
N LEU A 81 4.09 -9.30 14.14
CA LEU A 81 4.85 -8.72 15.24
C LEU A 81 5.36 -9.77 16.24
N SER A 82 5.02 -11.05 16.03
CA SER A 82 5.47 -12.12 16.91
C SER A 82 7.01 -12.19 16.94
N PRO A 83 7.64 -12.60 18.07
CA PRO A 83 9.10 -12.64 18.17
C PRO A 83 9.78 -13.43 17.05
N LYS A 84 9.14 -14.51 16.56
CA LYS A 84 9.65 -15.35 15.47
C LYS A 84 9.47 -14.72 14.08
N SER A 85 8.57 -13.75 13.94
CA SER A 85 8.19 -13.14 12.65
C SER A 85 8.84 -11.79 12.39
N ARG A 86 9.29 -11.07 13.43
CA ARG A 86 9.82 -9.70 13.32
C ARG A 86 10.96 -9.56 12.31
N VAL A 87 11.80 -10.60 12.15
CA VAL A 87 12.92 -10.61 11.20
C VAL A 87 12.47 -10.41 9.74
N TYR A 88 11.21 -10.67 9.42
CA TYR A 88 10.68 -10.54 8.07
C TYR A 88 9.95 -9.21 7.81
N LEU A 89 9.80 -8.34 8.83
CA LEU A 89 9.00 -7.12 8.72
C LEU A 89 9.55 -6.16 7.67
N ASP A 90 10.85 -5.87 7.69
CA ASP A 90 11.45 -4.91 6.77
C ASP A 90 11.28 -5.35 5.31
N LEU A 91 11.55 -6.62 5.04
CA LEU A 91 11.38 -7.20 3.71
C LEU A 91 9.91 -7.20 3.27
N MET A 92 9.00 -7.54 4.18
CA MET A 92 7.56 -7.48 3.92
C MET A 92 7.11 -6.04 3.57
N MET A 93 7.57 -5.04 4.32
CA MET A 93 7.23 -3.63 4.07
C MET A 93 7.75 -3.15 2.71
N GLN A 94 8.99 -3.51 2.36
CA GLN A 94 9.59 -3.16 1.07
C GLN A 94 8.84 -3.80 -0.10
N LEU A 95 8.51 -5.09 0.00
CA LEU A 95 7.74 -5.81 -1.04
C LEU A 95 6.33 -5.26 -1.22
N LEU A 96 5.63 -4.99 -0.12
CA LEU A 96 4.29 -4.40 -0.13
C LEU A 96 4.32 -3.01 -0.77
N LEU A 97 5.29 -2.17 -0.40
CA LEU A 97 5.44 -0.82 -0.96
C LEU A 97 5.72 -0.88 -2.46
N HIS A 98 6.74 -1.65 -2.87
CA HIS A 98 7.09 -1.78 -4.29
C HIS A 98 5.88 -2.26 -5.11
N THR A 99 5.15 -3.23 -4.59
CA THR A 99 3.99 -3.81 -5.26
C THR A 99 2.83 -2.84 -5.31
N ALA A 100 2.51 -2.12 -4.23
CA ALA A 100 1.44 -1.11 -4.21
C ALA A 100 1.67 -0.01 -5.25
N CYS A 101 2.93 0.35 -5.50
CA CYS A 101 3.31 1.40 -6.44
C CYS A 101 3.38 0.93 -7.90
N ASN A 102 3.94 -0.26 -8.16
CA ASN A 102 4.47 -0.59 -9.50
C ASN A 102 3.90 -1.87 -10.13
N HIS A 103 3.07 -2.64 -9.41
CA HIS A 103 2.65 -3.95 -9.91
C HIS A 103 1.66 -3.85 -11.09
N LYS A 104 1.84 -4.65 -12.14
CA LYS A 104 0.98 -4.60 -13.35
C LYS A 104 -0.49 -4.94 -13.06
N ASP A 105 -0.73 -5.84 -12.12
CA ASP A 105 -2.08 -6.21 -11.68
C ASP A 105 -2.61 -5.21 -10.64
N ILE A 106 -3.61 -4.43 -11.04
CA ILE A 106 -4.25 -3.38 -10.23
C ILE A 106 -4.91 -3.95 -8.96
N LEU A 107 -5.43 -5.18 -9.00
CA LEU A 107 -6.08 -5.78 -7.83
C LEU A 107 -5.05 -6.19 -6.77
N VAL A 108 -3.86 -6.60 -7.21
CA VAL A 108 -2.73 -6.87 -6.30
C VAL A 108 -2.23 -5.57 -5.65
N ARG A 109 -2.11 -4.49 -6.44
CA ARG A 109 -1.80 -3.15 -5.91
C ARG A 109 -2.81 -2.74 -4.85
N LYS A 110 -4.10 -2.90 -5.14
CA LYS A 110 -5.20 -2.58 -4.23
C LYS A 110 -5.09 -3.34 -2.91
N ALA A 111 -4.85 -4.65 -2.96
CA ALA A 111 -4.68 -5.46 -1.77
C ALA A 111 -3.49 -4.97 -0.91
N CYS A 112 -2.38 -4.57 -1.53
CA CYS A 112 -1.23 -4.00 -0.81
C CYS A 112 -1.56 -2.67 -0.13
N VAL A 113 -2.31 -1.78 -0.79
CA VAL A 113 -2.79 -0.52 -0.17
C VAL A 113 -3.73 -0.82 1.00
N GLN A 114 -4.65 -1.78 0.85
CA GLN A 114 -5.55 -2.21 1.92
C GLN A 114 -4.80 -2.81 3.13
N ILE A 115 -3.71 -3.55 2.88
CA ILE A 115 -2.81 -3.99 3.95
C ILE A 115 -2.25 -2.78 4.68
N PHE A 116 -1.64 -1.81 4.00
CA PHE A 116 -1.09 -0.63 4.66
C PHE A 116 -2.14 0.16 5.45
N ILE A 117 -3.34 0.37 4.91
CA ILE A 117 -4.45 1.00 5.64
C ILE A 117 -4.70 0.29 6.97
N LYS A 118 -4.76 -1.04 6.94
CA LYS A 118 -5.02 -1.85 8.13
C LYS A 118 -3.85 -1.82 9.11
N LEU A 119 -2.61 -1.91 8.63
CA LEU A 119 -1.42 -1.79 9.47
C LEU A 119 -1.31 -0.42 10.13
N ILE A 120 -1.60 0.68 9.42
CA ILE A 120 -1.66 2.02 10.00
C ILE A 120 -2.71 2.09 11.12
N LYS A 121 -3.87 1.45 10.93
CA LYS A 121 -4.91 1.40 11.95
C LYS A 121 -4.51 0.62 13.20
N ASP A 122 -3.82 -0.50 13.01
CA ASP A 122 -3.49 -1.45 14.06
C ASP A 122 -2.20 -1.10 14.81
N TRP A 123 -1.18 -0.59 14.10
CA TRP A 123 0.16 -0.37 14.67
C TRP A 123 0.37 1.05 15.19
N CYS A 124 -0.47 2.00 14.77
CA CYS A 124 -0.41 3.39 15.20
C CYS A 124 -1.66 3.73 16.01
N ALA A 125 -1.53 3.73 17.34
CA ALA A 125 -2.61 4.14 18.24
C ALA A 125 -2.43 5.60 18.67
N ARG A 126 -3.29 6.51 18.16
CA ARG A 126 -3.39 7.89 18.67
C ARG A 126 -4.39 8.00 19.83
N PRO A 127 -4.24 9.00 20.73
CA PRO A 127 -3.21 10.05 20.75
C PRO A 127 -2.04 9.80 21.72
N LEU A 128 -2.05 8.68 22.46
CA LEU A 128 -1.07 8.35 23.51
C LEU A 128 -0.50 6.93 23.41
N GLY A 129 -0.74 6.22 22.31
CA GLY A 129 -0.28 4.85 22.16
C GLY A 129 1.18 4.78 21.72
N GLU A 130 1.91 3.83 22.29
CA GLU A 130 3.22 3.43 21.78
C GLU A 130 3.10 2.94 20.34
N GLU A 131 4.00 3.39 19.48
CA GLU A 131 4.16 2.82 18.16
C GLU A 131 4.56 1.34 18.31
N HIS A 132 3.71 0.42 17.84
CA HIS A 132 3.97 -1.02 17.99
C HIS A 132 5.18 -1.50 17.16
N VAL A 133 5.57 -0.73 16.15
CA VAL A 133 6.68 -1.01 15.25
C VAL A 133 7.54 0.25 15.10
N PRO A 134 8.71 0.32 15.77
CA PRO A 134 9.55 1.51 15.74
C PRO A 134 9.87 1.98 14.31
N GLY A 135 9.56 3.26 14.02
CA GLY A 135 9.85 3.90 12.74
C GLY A 135 8.83 3.63 11.62
N PHE A 136 7.77 2.87 11.90
CA PHE A 136 6.70 2.60 10.94
C PHE A 136 5.93 3.86 10.54
N GLN A 137 5.61 4.76 11.47
CA GLN A 137 5.00 6.05 11.21
C GLN A 137 5.84 6.88 10.23
N ASN A 138 7.16 6.96 10.48
CA ASN A 138 8.07 7.69 9.60
C ASN A 138 8.11 7.04 8.21
N PHE A 139 8.21 5.71 8.13
CA PHE A 139 8.13 5.00 6.86
C PHE A 139 6.83 5.31 6.11
N ILE A 140 5.68 5.35 6.80
CA ILE A 140 4.40 5.63 6.16
C ILE A 140 4.33 7.06 5.64
N ILE A 141 4.70 8.05 6.46
CA ILE A 141 4.62 9.48 6.11
C ILE A 141 5.63 9.84 5.03
N GLU A 142 6.88 9.39 5.16
CA GLU A 142 7.96 9.83 4.29
C GLU A 142 8.09 9.00 3.01
N VAL A 143 7.75 7.71 3.08
CA VAL A 143 8.00 6.76 1.98
C VAL A 143 6.69 6.32 1.33
N PHE A 144 5.76 5.72 2.08
CA PHE A 144 4.52 5.19 1.51
C PHE A 144 3.64 6.29 0.92
N ALA A 145 3.42 7.39 1.65
CA ALA A 145 2.61 8.50 1.17
C ALA A 145 3.17 9.08 -0.13
N MET A 146 4.47 9.37 -0.17
CA MET A 146 5.11 9.95 -1.35
C MET A 146 5.08 9.01 -2.55
N ASN A 147 5.52 7.76 -2.38
CA ASN A 147 5.64 6.82 -3.49
C ASN A 147 4.27 6.31 -3.97
N CYS A 148 3.41 5.87 -3.05
CA CYS A 148 2.15 5.25 -3.42
C CYS A 148 1.04 6.28 -3.63
N CYS A 149 0.90 7.26 -2.73
CA CYS A 149 -0.23 8.18 -2.79
C CYS A 149 -0.04 9.32 -3.79
N LEU A 150 1.20 9.72 -4.07
CA LEU A 150 1.52 10.80 -5.02
C LEU A 150 2.16 10.28 -6.31
N TYR A 151 3.39 9.79 -6.27
CA TYR A 151 4.17 9.50 -7.49
C TYR A 151 3.54 8.41 -8.34
N SER A 152 3.08 7.32 -7.72
CA SER A 152 2.43 6.23 -8.43
C SER A 152 1.10 6.65 -9.10
N VAL A 153 0.42 7.66 -8.54
CA VAL A 153 -0.81 8.22 -9.13
C VAL A 153 -0.49 9.31 -10.15
N LEU A 154 0.68 9.95 -10.10
CA LEU A 154 1.12 10.87 -11.15
C LEU A 154 1.60 10.13 -12.41
N ASP A 155 2.11 8.90 -12.26
CA ASP A 155 2.62 8.10 -13.37
C ASP A 155 1.57 7.87 -14.48
N LYS A 156 2.01 7.92 -15.74
CA LYS A 156 1.13 7.81 -16.91
C LYS A 156 0.44 6.45 -17.03
N SER A 157 0.99 5.40 -16.43
CA SER A 157 0.37 4.08 -16.39
C SER A 157 -0.88 4.01 -15.49
N PHE A 158 -1.12 5.01 -14.65
CA PHE A 158 -2.29 5.08 -13.79
C PHE A 158 -3.45 5.78 -14.53
N GLU A 159 -4.29 4.98 -15.19
CA GLU A 159 -5.38 5.45 -16.08
C GLU A 159 -6.70 5.71 -15.34
N PHE A 160 -7.14 6.97 -15.23
CA PHE A 160 -8.39 7.34 -14.56
C PHE A 160 -9.68 6.95 -15.31
N HIS A 161 -9.58 6.40 -16.51
CA HIS A 161 -10.72 5.89 -17.28
C HIS A 161 -10.99 4.41 -17.00
N ASP A 162 -10.01 3.69 -16.45
CA ASP A 162 -10.13 2.28 -16.10
C ASP A 162 -10.83 2.09 -14.74
N ALA A 163 -11.83 1.22 -14.70
CA ALA A 163 -12.64 0.98 -13.51
C ALA A 163 -11.82 0.39 -12.36
N ASN A 164 -10.88 -0.53 -12.64
CA ASN A 164 -10.05 -1.13 -11.59
C ASN A 164 -9.11 -0.10 -10.98
N THR A 165 -8.55 0.77 -11.82
CA THR A 165 -7.67 1.87 -11.41
C THR A 165 -8.42 2.89 -10.56
N LEU A 166 -9.68 3.19 -10.91
CA LEU A 166 -10.56 4.01 -10.06
C LEU A 166 -10.86 3.35 -8.70
N VAL A 167 -10.98 2.03 -8.63
CA VAL A 167 -11.13 1.31 -7.35
C VAL A 167 -9.85 1.43 -6.51
N LEU A 168 -8.68 1.19 -7.11
CA LEU A 168 -7.39 1.38 -6.44
C LEU A 168 -7.21 2.83 -5.95
N PHE A 169 -7.57 3.81 -6.77
CA PHE A 169 -7.52 5.22 -6.41
C PHE A 169 -8.38 5.53 -5.18
N GLY A 170 -9.55 4.90 -5.07
CA GLY A 170 -10.40 5.00 -3.89
C GLY A 170 -9.69 4.53 -2.61
N GLU A 171 -8.97 3.40 -2.66
CA GLU A 171 -8.18 2.92 -1.53
C GLU A 171 -6.99 3.85 -1.22
N ILE A 172 -6.33 4.41 -2.23
CA ILE A 172 -5.25 5.39 -2.03
C ILE A 172 -5.75 6.65 -1.30
N VAL A 173 -6.91 7.17 -1.70
CA VAL A 173 -7.54 8.31 -1.01
C VAL A 173 -7.95 7.93 0.41
N GLN A 174 -8.47 6.73 0.62
CA GLN A 174 -8.78 6.22 1.95
C GLN A 174 -7.52 6.09 2.83
N ALA A 175 -6.38 5.70 2.25
CA ALA A 175 -5.10 5.65 2.95
C ALA A 175 -4.66 7.04 3.40
N GLN A 176 -4.79 8.07 2.56
CA GLN A 176 -4.51 9.45 2.95
C GLN A 176 -5.39 9.90 4.12
N LYS A 177 -6.68 9.56 4.08
CA LYS A 177 -7.61 9.88 5.18
C LYS A 177 -7.19 9.21 6.49
N VAL A 178 -6.83 7.92 6.43
CA VAL A 178 -6.38 7.15 7.60
C VAL A 178 -5.03 7.67 8.13
N MET A 179 -4.11 8.06 7.25
CA MET A 179 -2.86 8.72 7.65
C MET A 179 -3.14 10.03 8.37
N TYR A 180 -4.09 10.85 7.90
CA TYR A 180 -4.48 12.07 8.62
C TYR A 180 -5.14 11.76 9.96
N GLU A 181 -6.05 10.79 10.04
CA GLU A 181 -6.68 10.39 11.30
C GLU A 181 -5.65 9.88 12.33
N LYS A 182 -4.59 9.18 11.87
CA LYS A 182 -3.57 8.58 12.73
C LYS A 182 -2.32 9.41 12.94
N PHE A 183 -2.02 10.38 12.10
CA PHE A 183 -0.79 11.19 12.14
C PHE A 183 -1.05 12.70 12.06
N GLY A 184 -2.30 13.13 11.86
CA GLY A 184 -2.72 14.53 11.87
C GLY A 184 -1.82 15.42 11.03
N ASP A 185 -1.38 16.51 11.64
CA ASP A 185 -0.60 17.54 10.94
C ASP A 185 0.79 17.07 10.52
N ASP A 186 1.39 16.06 11.18
CA ASP A 186 2.69 15.52 10.78
C ASP A 186 2.63 14.95 9.36
N PHE A 187 1.55 14.24 9.03
CA PHE A 187 1.29 13.76 7.67
C PHE A 187 1.07 14.92 6.70
N LEU A 188 0.20 15.88 7.06
CA LEU A 188 -0.14 17.01 6.20
C LEU A 188 1.09 17.85 5.84
N ILE A 189 1.86 18.24 6.85
CA ILE A 189 3.06 19.06 6.69
C ILE A 189 4.01 18.36 5.73
N HIS A 190 4.30 17.06 5.94
CA HIS A 190 5.23 16.34 5.09
C HIS A 190 4.71 16.17 3.66
N PHE A 191 3.46 15.72 3.50
CA PHE A 191 2.88 15.40 2.20
C PHE A 191 2.70 16.65 1.33
N VAL A 192 2.27 17.77 1.93
CA VAL A 192 2.12 19.05 1.22
C VAL A 192 3.48 19.68 0.96
N SER A 193 4.33 19.86 1.98
CA SER A 193 5.60 20.57 1.80
C SER A 193 6.58 19.86 0.87
N LYS A 194 6.69 18.53 0.94
CA LYS A 194 7.58 17.78 0.05
C LYS A 194 6.90 17.39 -1.24
N GLY A 195 5.68 16.85 -1.16
CA GLY A 195 4.95 16.36 -2.33
C GLY A 195 4.58 17.48 -3.28
N PHE A 196 3.86 18.49 -2.80
CA PHE A 196 3.25 19.48 -3.69
C PHE A 196 4.27 20.50 -4.19
N SER A 197 5.28 20.84 -3.37
CA SER A 197 6.40 21.66 -3.83
C SER A 197 7.26 20.93 -4.87
N SER A 198 7.52 19.63 -4.72
CA SER A 198 8.22 18.85 -5.75
C SER A 198 7.45 18.75 -7.06
N ALA A 199 6.11 18.79 -6.99
CA ALA A 199 5.22 18.75 -8.14
C ALA A 199 4.89 20.14 -8.74
N GLN A 200 5.51 21.24 -8.26
CA GLN A 200 5.26 22.62 -8.69
C GLN A 200 3.78 23.06 -8.58
N SER A 201 3.09 22.58 -7.53
CA SER A 201 1.68 22.84 -7.35
C SER A 201 1.38 24.29 -6.90
N PRO A 202 0.30 24.94 -7.39
CA PRO A 202 -0.16 26.22 -6.88
C PRO A 202 -0.55 26.16 -5.38
N GLN A 203 -0.19 27.19 -4.62
CA GLN A 203 -0.42 27.25 -3.16
C GLN A 203 -1.91 27.10 -2.76
N ASP A 204 -2.84 27.61 -3.57
CA ASP A 204 -4.29 27.48 -3.36
C ASP A 204 -4.74 25.99 -3.34
N MET A 205 -4.12 25.14 -4.17
CA MET A 205 -4.48 23.72 -4.23
C MET A 205 -4.02 22.95 -2.98
N ALA A 206 -2.90 23.37 -2.36
CA ALA A 206 -2.43 22.80 -1.11
C ALA A 206 -3.42 23.08 0.04
N GLU A 207 -3.92 24.31 0.12
CA GLU A 207 -4.91 24.71 1.13
C GLU A 207 -6.24 23.96 0.94
N GLN A 208 -6.71 23.84 -0.31
CA GLN A 208 -7.91 23.07 -0.62
C GLN A 208 -7.75 21.59 -0.30
N TYR A 209 -6.57 20.99 -0.56
CA TYR A 209 -6.29 19.62 -0.17
C TYR A 209 -6.41 19.42 1.35
N CYS A 210 -5.77 20.30 2.13
CA CYS A 210 -5.84 20.27 3.60
C CYS A 210 -7.30 20.35 4.07
N GLN A 211 -8.08 21.30 3.54
CA GLN A 211 -9.50 21.46 3.90
C GLN A 211 -10.33 20.21 3.58
N LYS A 212 -10.16 19.62 2.39
CA LYS A 212 -10.89 18.42 1.97
C LYS A 212 -10.50 17.19 2.78
N LEU A 213 -9.23 17.06 3.15
CA LEU A 213 -8.73 15.95 3.95
C LEU A 213 -9.22 16.03 5.40
N GLN A 214 -9.29 17.25 5.96
CA GLN A 214 -9.85 17.50 7.29
C GLN A 214 -11.37 17.27 7.33
N GLY A 215 -12.06 17.56 6.24
CA GLY A 215 -13.50 17.30 6.08
C GLY A 215 -13.87 15.81 6.18
N SER A 216 -15.15 15.52 6.44
CA SER A 216 -15.65 14.15 6.60
C SER A 216 -16.00 13.45 5.28
N ASP A 217 -16.02 14.17 4.15
CA ASP A 217 -16.47 13.62 2.87
C ASP A 217 -15.31 13.08 2.01
N VAL A 218 -15.10 11.76 2.11
CA VAL A 218 -14.10 11.03 1.31
C VAL A 218 -14.40 11.10 -0.19
N LYS A 219 -15.66 11.23 -0.60
CA LYS A 219 -16.02 11.37 -2.03
C LYS A 219 -15.56 12.73 -2.54
N ALA A 220 -15.80 13.80 -1.78
CA ALA A 220 -15.31 15.13 -2.12
C ALA A 220 -13.77 15.18 -2.20
N LEU A 221 -13.09 14.55 -1.24
CA LEU A 221 -11.62 14.42 -1.28
C LEU A 221 -11.17 13.66 -2.53
N ARG A 222 -11.82 12.55 -2.86
CA ARG A 222 -11.50 11.74 -4.04
C ARG A 222 -11.65 12.55 -5.33
N SER A 223 -12.78 13.21 -5.53
CA SER A 223 -13.03 14.04 -6.72
C SER A 223 -12.02 15.17 -6.84
N PHE A 224 -11.75 15.88 -5.73
CA PHE A 224 -10.74 16.93 -5.71
C PHE A 224 -9.34 16.37 -6.06
N TYR A 225 -8.93 15.28 -5.41
CA TYR A 225 -7.59 14.72 -5.59
C TYR A 225 -7.39 14.17 -7.02
N GLN A 226 -8.43 13.63 -7.64
CA GLN A 226 -8.37 13.21 -9.04
C GLN A 226 -8.09 14.40 -9.96
N SER A 227 -8.91 15.46 -9.87
CA SER A 227 -8.73 16.67 -10.66
C SER A 227 -7.38 17.33 -10.40
N PHE A 228 -6.91 17.29 -9.16
CA PHE A 228 -5.59 17.77 -8.78
C PHE A 228 -4.46 17.04 -9.52
N ILE A 229 -4.47 15.70 -9.50
CA ILE A 229 -3.47 14.88 -10.20
C ILE A 229 -3.53 15.11 -11.71
N GLU A 230 -4.73 15.15 -12.31
CA GLU A 230 -4.90 15.40 -13.74
C GLU A 230 -4.32 16.76 -14.15
N ASN A 231 -4.54 17.81 -13.36
CA ASN A 231 -3.96 19.13 -13.57
C ASN A 231 -2.42 19.12 -13.44
N LEU A 232 -1.87 18.44 -12.42
CA LEU A 232 -0.42 18.31 -12.26
C LEU A 232 0.24 17.61 -13.45
N ARG A 233 -0.38 16.54 -13.97
CA ARG A 233 0.10 15.84 -15.17
C ARG A 233 0.11 16.76 -16.40
N GLN A 234 -0.91 17.60 -16.57
CA GLN A 234 -0.95 18.57 -17.67
C GLN A 234 0.16 19.61 -17.56
N GLN A 235 0.40 20.16 -16.36
CA GLN A 235 1.47 21.14 -16.13
C GLN A 235 2.86 20.54 -16.40
N GLN A 236 3.12 19.31 -15.95
CA GLN A 236 4.38 18.61 -16.22
C GLN A 236 4.60 18.40 -17.73
N ASN A 237 3.57 17.96 -18.46
CA ASN A 237 3.68 17.79 -19.91
C ASN A 237 3.85 19.13 -20.65
N GLY A 238 3.18 20.21 -20.20
CA GLY A 238 3.31 21.54 -20.80
C GLY A 238 4.71 22.13 -20.62
N SER A 239 5.35 21.91 -19.47
CA SER A 239 6.72 22.39 -19.20
C SER A 239 7.80 21.76 -20.10
N LEU A 240 7.55 20.56 -20.63
CA LEU A 240 8.44 19.85 -21.56
C LEU A 240 8.29 20.30 -23.02
N VAL A 241 7.17 20.95 -23.39
CA VAL A 241 6.93 21.42 -24.78
C VAL A 241 7.58 22.80 -25.04
N PHE A 242 7.94 23.54 -23.98
CA PHE A 242 8.57 24.86 -24.07
C PHE A 242 10.10 24.84 -23.79
N ARG A 243 10.74 23.67 -23.87
CA ARG A 243 12.21 23.50 -23.84
C ARG A 243 12.69 22.86 -25.13
#